data_AF-A0A917N8Z1-F1
#
_entry.id   AF-A0A917N8Z1-F1
#
_cell.length_a   1.000
_cell.length_b   1.000
_cell.length_c   1.000
_cell.angle_alpha   90.00
_cell.angle_beta   90.00
_cell.angle_gamma   90.00
#
_symmetry.space_group_name_H-M   'P 1'
#
loop_
_entity.id
_entity.type
_entity.pdbx_description
1 polymer ?
#
loop_
_entity_poly.entity_id
_entity_poly.type
_entity_poly.pdbx_seq_one_letter_code
_entity_poly.pdbx_strand_id
1 'polypeptide(L)'
;MDYAVTAELEPPTGVVEFDPLQKEGIAAVLDRQLALVEGVSGPGDTEIDVLDYRITVHATGANVVLALEAPSLLAAEDAAASVLDELISESEALVGWSVAHSEVRITEDEFNERLAAADVDTDGELEAAVEEALEAGVEPTMDLEHWRAHLTGLAPQLRAFDLDVFSIAGQPAALAAGALIHAVRVVTDEVFYDELALAVNNASVADVEGLLVLEELPTCYDHRYDAFFARAFLLASAAVAVRFTEPGWTPPRSVAEAFALQLFINEARVLLEAAELMTWEDSEQVFAAFAGRAFADTEYEELYEVDLPLTDAEPERAERVAKVETDLHARGLAFDQWFTPRDGGPGVHPYLGII
;
A
#
# COMPACT_ATOMS: atom_id res chain seq x y z
N MET A 1 -20.64 -12.93 13.94
CA MET A 1 -19.33 -12.28 13.72
C MET A 1 -18.63 -13.12 12.70
N ASP A 2 -18.00 -12.49 11.71
CA ASP A 2 -17.47 -13.20 10.56
C ASP A 2 -15.97 -13.41 10.78
N TYR A 3 -15.53 -14.65 10.63
CA TYR A 3 -14.17 -15.08 10.89
C TYR A 3 -13.57 -15.72 9.65
N ALA A 4 -12.32 -15.36 9.31
CA ALA A 4 -11.54 -16.00 8.27
C ALA A 4 -10.51 -16.93 8.94
N VAL A 5 -10.72 -18.23 8.85
CA VAL A 5 -9.82 -19.24 9.44
C VAL A 5 -8.94 -19.82 8.35
N THR A 6 -7.62 -19.78 8.56
CA THR A 6 -6.67 -20.42 7.65
C THR A 6 -6.23 -21.76 8.22
N ALA A 7 -6.37 -22.80 7.41
CA ALA A 7 -5.97 -24.16 7.77
C ALA A 7 -5.04 -24.74 6.72
N GLU A 8 -3.97 -25.36 7.20
CA GLU A 8 -3.00 -26.06 6.38
C GLU A 8 -3.31 -27.56 6.36
N LEU A 9 -3.47 -28.10 5.16
CA LEU A 9 -3.68 -29.53 4.91
C LEU A 9 -2.38 -30.20 4.47
N GLU A 10 -1.96 -31.19 5.24
CA GLU A 10 -0.80 -32.01 4.96
C GLU A 10 -1.17 -33.31 4.24
N PRO A 11 -0.37 -33.73 3.25
CA PRO A 11 -0.58 -34.99 2.56
C PRO A 11 -0.07 -36.21 3.34
N PRO A 12 -0.44 -37.42 2.90
CA PRO A 12 0.05 -38.66 3.49
C PRO A 12 1.58 -38.73 3.52
N THR A 13 2.09 -39.30 4.62
CA THR A 13 3.54 -39.50 4.81
C THR A 13 4.17 -40.25 3.62
N GLY A 14 5.21 -39.64 3.03
CA GLY A 14 5.95 -40.18 1.89
C GLY A 14 5.69 -39.48 0.55
N VAL A 15 4.77 -38.52 0.49
CA VAL A 15 4.64 -37.59 -0.64
C VAL A 15 5.69 -36.47 -0.49
N VAL A 16 6.47 -36.23 -1.55
CA VAL A 16 7.56 -35.24 -1.52
C VAL A 16 7.15 -33.93 -2.19
N GLU A 17 6.64 -33.98 -3.42
CA GLU A 17 6.07 -32.81 -4.11
C GLU A 17 4.97 -33.23 -5.09
N PHE A 18 4.00 -32.35 -5.33
CA PHE A 18 2.94 -32.51 -6.32
C PHE A 18 3.33 -31.95 -7.68
N ASP A 19 3.06 -32.71 -8.74
CA ASP A 19 3.10 -32.22 -10.11
C ASP A 19 1.91 -31.28 -10.42
N PRO A 20 1.94 -30.51 -11.52
CA PRO A 20 0.87 -29.57 -11.84
C PRO A 20 -0.53 -30.21 -11.98
N LEU A 21 -0.62 -31.44 -12.49
CA LEU A 21 -1.91 -32.11 -12.65
C LEU A 21 -2.46 -32.59 -11.30
N GLN A 22 -1.58 -33.04 -10.41
CA GLN A 22 -1.93 -33.40 -9.04
C GLN A 22 -2.46 -32.19 -8.27
N LYS A 23 -1.85 -31.00 -8.42
CA LYS A 23 -2.32 -29.76 -7.77
C LYS A 23 -3.74 -29.39 -8.19
N GLU A 24 -4.02 -29.42 -9.50
CA GLU A 24 -5.37 -29.18 -10.04
C GLU A 24 -6.38 -30.22 -9.54
N GLY A 25 -5.97 -31.49 -9.45
CA GLY A 25 -6.82 -32.56 -8.92
C GLY A 25 -7.17 -32.38 -7.45
N ILE A 26 -6.21 -31.97 -6.62
CA ILE A 26 -6.42 -31.68 -5.19
C ILE A 26 -7.36 -30.49 -5.03
N ALA A 27 -7.13 -29.41 -5.77
CA ALA A 27 -8.00 -28.23 -5.75
C ALA A 27 -9.44 -28.59 -6.11
N ALA A 28 -9.65 -29.36 -7.17
CA ALA A 28 -10.97 -29.77 -7.63
C ALA A 28 -11.71 -30.69 -6.65
N VAL A 29 -10.99 -31.56 -5.92
CA VAL A 29 -11.58 -32.44 -4.90
C VAL A 29 -12.03 -31.61 -3.69
N LEU A 30 -11.16 -30.73 -3.18
CA LEU A 30 -11.46 -29.85 -2.05
C LEU A 30 -12.61 -28.90 -2.38
N ASP A 31 -12.58 -28.26 -3.56
CA ASP A 31 -13.61 -27.34 -4.03
C ASP A 31 -14.99 -28.00 -4.08
N ARG A 32 -15.06 -29.19 -4.71
CA ARG A 32 -16.32 -29.93 -4.81
C ARG A 32 -16.92 -30.30 -3.46
N GLN A 33 -16.09 -30.60 -2.47
CA GLN A 33 -16.57 -31.00 -1.14
C GLN A 33 -16.94 -29.80 -0.28
N LEU A 34 -16.13 -28.73 -0.28
CA LEU A 34 -16.43 -27.50 0.45
C LEU A 34 -17.67 -26.79 -0.08
N ALA A 35 -17.93 -26.84 -1.39
CA ALA A 35 -19.16 -26.33 -1.99
C ALA A 35 -20.46 -27.00 -1.48
N LEU A 36 -20.36 -28.12 -0.77
CA LEU A 36 -21.50 -28.84 -0.19
C LEU A 36 -21.69 -28.53 1.31
N VAL A 37 -20.78 -27.78 1.92
CA VAL A 37 -20.82 -27.46 3.35
C VAL A 37 -21.58 -26.14 3.51
N GLU A 38 -22.76 -26.20 4.13
CA GLU A 38 -23.55 -25.01 4.46
C GLU A 38 -23.23 -24.48 5.87
N GLY A 39 -22.80 -25.36 6.79
CA GLY A 39 -22.51 -25.02 8.18
C GLY A 39 -22.09 -26.24 9.00
N VAL A 40 -21.70 -26.01 10.25
CA VAL A 40 -21.30 -27.03 11.23
C VAL A 40 -21.85 -26.70 12.62
N SER A 41 -22.01 -27.72 13.47
CA SER A 41 -22.37 -27.49 14.87
C SER A 41 -21.18 -27.00 15.69
N GLY A 42 -21.30 -25.80 16.24
CA GLY A 42 -20.38 -25.19 17.19
C GLY A 42 -20.69 -25.52 18.66
N PRO A 43 -19.96 -24.90 19.60
CA PRO A 43 -20.12 -25.17 21.03
C PRO A 43 -21.54 -24.85 21.52
N GLY A 44 -22.15 -25.82 22.21
CA GLY A 44 -23.50 -25.69 22.77
C GLY A 44 -24.64 -25.87 21.76
N ASP A 45 -24.41 -26.62 20.67
CA ASP A 45 -25.36 -26.83 19.54
C ASP A 45 -25.71 -25.54 18.78
N THR A 46 -24.83 -24.55 18.79
CA THR A 46 -24.95 -23.34 17.97
C THR A 46 -24.59 -23.69 16.52
N GLU A 47 -25.44 -23.39 15.53
CA GLU A 47 -25.06 -23.52 14.12
C GLU A 47 -24.06 -22.42 13.74
N ILE A 48 -22.96 -22.80 13.09
CA ILE A 48 -21.93 -21.92 12.54
C ILE A 48 -21.98 -22.07 11.03
N ASP A 49 -22.32 -21.00 10.33
CA ASP A 49 -22.48 -21.00 8.88
C ASP A 49 -21.14 -20.84 8.18
N VAL A 50 -20.94 -21.57 7.07
CA VAL A 50 -19.80 -21.37 6.17
C VAL A 50 -20.21 -20.41 5.07
N LEU A 51 -19.65 -19.22 5.08
CA LEU A 51 -20.02 -18.12 4.18
C LEU A 51 -19.30 -18.21 2.83
N ASP A 52 -18.01 -18.52 2.84
CA ASP A 52 -17.17 -18.63 1.65
C ASP A 52 -15.90 -19.48 1.94
N TYR A 53 -15.20 -19.92 0.89
CA TYR A 53 -13.92 -20.59 1.03
C TYR A 53 -12.95 -20.27 -0.13
N ARG A 54 -11.65 -20.36 0.16
CA ARG A 54 -10.58 -20.24 -0.83
C ARG A 54 -9.56 -21.37 -0.67
N ILE A 55 -9.14 -21.96 -1.78
CA ILE A 55 -8.19 -23.07 -1.80
C ILE A 55 -6.95 -22.66 -2.59
N THR A 56 -5.77 -22.88 -2.00
CA THR A 56 -4.48 -22.72 -2.69
C THR A 56 -3.65 -23.98 -2.51
N VAL A 57 -3.36 -24.69 -3.60
CA VAL A 57 -2.54 -25.91 -3.55
C VAL A 57 -1.09 -25.58 -3.92
N HIS A 58 -0.16 -25.89 -3.03
CA HIS A 58 1.29 -25.70 -3.24
C HIS A 58 1.98 -27.05 -3.46
N ALA A 59 3.32 -27.06 -3.51
CA ALA A 59 4.08 -28.27 -3.84
C ALA A 59 3.94 -29.38 -2.79
N THR A 60 3.66 -29.04 -1.53
CA THR A 60 3.78 -29.95 -0.38
C THR A 60 2.50 -30.08 0.44
N GLY A 61 1.40 -29.45 0.02
CA GLY A 61 0.14 -29.44 0.76
C GLY A 61 -0.91 -28.55 0.08
N ALA A 62 -1.96 -28.24 0.83
CA ALA A 62 -2.98 -27.29 0.42
C ALA A 62 -3.37 -26.37 1.57
N ASN A 63 -3.53 -25.10 1.27
CA ASN A 63 -4.03 -24.11 2.20
C ASN A 63 -5.51 -23.84 1.91
N VAL A 64 -6.34 -23.88 2.96
CA VAL A 64 -7.76 -23.56 2.88
C VAL A 64 -8.07 -22.39 3.79
N VAL A 65 -8.72 -21.37 3.25
CA VAL A 65 -9.29 -20.27 4.03
C VAL A 65 -10.80 -20.44 4.06
N LEU A 66 -11.40 -20.48 5.24
CA LEU A 66 -12.85 -20.56 5.45
C LEU A 66 -13.36 -19.25 6.05
N ALA A 67 -14.38 -18.65 5.45
CA ALA A 67 -15.14 -17.57 6.05
C ALA A 67 -16.33 -18.18 6.81
N LEU A 68 -16.45 -17.90 8.11
CA LEU A 68 -17.41 -18.51 9.02
C LEU A 68 -18.18 -17.45 9.81
N GLU A 69 -19.49 -17.60 9.97
CA GLU A 69 -20.25 -16.82 10.96
C GLU A 69 -20.27 -17.56 12.30
N ALA A 70 -19.47 -17.09 13.26
CA ALA A 70 -19.34 -17.75 14.57
C ALA A 70 -19.58 -16.77 15.73
N PRO A 71 -19.81 -17.29 16.96
CA PRO A 71 -19.96 -16.46 18.16
C PRO A 71 -18.63 -16.05 18.81
N SER A 72 -17.51 -16.70 18.46
CA SER A 72 -16.18 -16.38 18.98
C SER A 72 -15.07 -16.95 18.09
N LEU A 73 -13.85 -16.42 18.21
CA LEU A 73 -12.65 -16.93 17.53
C LEU A 73 -12.45 -18.42 17.77
N LEU A 74 -12.49 -18.86 19.04
CA LEU A 74 -12.29 -20.27 19.39
C LEU A 74 -13.38 -21.16 18.76
N ALA A 75 -14.62 -20.67 18.70
CA ALA A 75 -15.70 -21.39 18.03
C ALA A 75 -15.49 -21.48 16.51
N ALA A 76 -14.93 -20.43 15.88
CA ALA A 76 -14.55 -20.45 14.48
C ALA A 76 -13.39 -21.41 14.18
N GLU A 77 -12.35 -21.45 15.03
CA GLU A 77 -11.25 -22.42 14.92
C GLU A 77 -11.73 -23.86 15.02
N ASP A 78 -12.51 -24.15 16.06
CA ASP A 78 -13.06 -25.48 16.29
C ASP A 78 -14.00 -25.90 15.15
N ALA A 79 -14.78 -24.96 14.62
CA ALA A 79 -15.67 -25.18 13.47
C ALA A 79 -14.89 -25.46 12.19
N ALA A 80 -13.87 -24.65 11.88
CA ALA A 80 -13.01 -24.84 10.70
C ALA A 80 -12.30 -26.19 10.74
N ALA A 81 -11.73 -26.55 11.89
CA ALA A 81 -11.09 -27.85 12.09
C ALA A 81 -12.10 -28.99 11.90
N SER A 82 -13.29 -28.86 12.48
CA SER A 82 -14.35 -29.87 12.35
C SER A 82 -14.81 -30.05 10.90
N VAL A 83 -15.04 -28.96 10.16
CA VAL A 83 -15.43 -28.99 8.74
C VAL A 83 -14.36 -29.72 7.91
N LEU A 84 -13.08 -29.41 8.12
CA LEU A 84 -12.00 -30.00 7.34
C LEU A 84 -11.72 -31.45 7.72
N ASP A 85 -11.79 -31.80 9.01
CA ASP A 85 -11.65 -33.18 9.47
C ASP A 85 -12.79 -34.06 8.95
N GLU A 86 -14.02 -33.56 8.99
CA GLU A 86 -15.19 -34.26 8.45
C GLU A 86 -15.03 -34.47 6.94
N LEU A 87 -14.71 -33.40 6.20
CA LEU A 87 -14.47 -33.44 4.76
C LEU A 87 -13.40 -34.47 4.37
N ILE A 88 -12.25 -34.48 5.08
CA ILE A 88 -11.16 -35.42 4.83
C ILE A 88 -11.61 -36.85 5.14
N SER A 89 -12.36 -37.05 6.22
CA SER A 89 -12.82 -38.38 6.64
C SER A 89 -13.88 -38.98 5.70
N GLU A 90 -14.72 -38.16 5.09
CA GLU A 90 -15.77 -38.58 4.17
C GLU A 90 -15.28 -38.74 2.72
N SER A 91 -14.08 -38.22 2.40
CA SER A 91 -13.50 -38.29 1.07
C SER A 91 -12.63 -39.53 0.87
N GLU A 92 -13.05 -40.46 0.02
CA GLU A 92 -12.18 -41.55 -0.44
C GLU A 92 -10.92 -41.04 -1.17
N ALA A 93 -10.95 -39.81 -1.70
CA ALA A 93 -9.84 -39.21 -2.43
C ALA A 93 -8.78 -38.56 -1.53
N LEU A 94 -9.13 -38.18 -0.30
CA LEU A 94 -8.23 -37.51 0.65
C LEU A 94 -7.71 -38.45 1.75
N VAL A 95 -7.76 -39.76 1.52
CA VAL A 95 -7.26 -40.76 2.47
C VAL A 95 -5.80 -40.49 2.84
N GLY A 96 -5.56 -40.30 4.14
CA GLY A 96 -4.25 -40.07 4.73
C GLY A 96 -3.79 -38.60 4.74
N TRP A 97 -4.62 -37.66 4.27
CA TRP A 97 -4.43 -36.25 4.54
C TRP A 97 -4.82 -35.93 5.99
N SER A 98 -4.26 -34.84 6.53
CA SER A 98 -4.57 -34.35 7.87
C SER A 98 -4.49 -32.84 7.95
N VAL A 99 -5.26 -32.23 8.85
CA VAL A 99 -5.08 -30.83 9.23
C VAL A 99 -3.83 -30.71 10.11
N ALA A 100 -2.84 -29.95 9.66
CA ALA A 100 -1.55 -29.82 10.34
C ALA A 100 -1.51 -28.68 11.36
N HIS A 101 -2.07 -27.53 10.97
CA HIS A 101 -2.27 -26.38 11.83
C HIS A 101 -3.50 -25.61 11.33
N SER A 102 -4.39 -25.24 12.25
CA SER A 102 -5.47 -24.29 12.02
C SER A 102 -5.16 -23.09 12.90
N GLU A 103 -4.89 -21.95 12.28
CA GLU A 103 -4.56 -20.71 12.97
C GLU A 103 -5.59 -19.66 12.55
N VAL A 104 -6.28 -19.05 13.52
CA VAL A 104 -7.03 -17.82 13.20
C VAL A 104 -6.04 -16.72 12.90
N ARG A 105 -5.93 -16.42 11.61
CA ARG A 105 -5.48 -15.11 11.18
C ARG A 105 -6.64 -14.16 11.43
N ILE A 106 -6.51 -13.44 12.55
CA ILE A 106 -7.27 -12.27 12.96
C ILE A 106 -7.96 -11.64 11.74
N THR A 107 -9.30 -11.65 11.71
CA THR A 107 -10.03 -10.92 10.67
C THR A 107 -9.75 -9.43 10.80
N GLU A 108 -9.90 -8.71 9.71
CA GLU A 108 -9.83 -7.24 9.68
C GLU A 108 -10.70 -6.63 10.80
N ASP A 109 -11.86 -7.23 11.09
CA ASP A 109 -12.75 -6.83 12.18
C ASP A 109 -12.23 -7.16 13.59
N GLU A 110 -11.53 -8.28 13.81
CA GLU A 110 -10.93 -8.59 15.12
C GLU A 110 -9.57 -7.89 15.31
N PHE A 111 -8.90 -7.49 14.24
CA PHE A 111 -7.78 -6.56 14.27
C PHE A 111 -8.29 -5.19 14.71
N ASN A 112 -9.39 -4.73 14.11
CA ASN A 112 -10.08 -3.49 14.47
C ASN A 112 -10.70 -3.55 15.88
N GLU A 113 -11.25 -4.68 16.33
CA GLU A 113 -11.76 -4.85 17.70
C GLU A 113 -10.65 -5.02 18.74
N ARG A 114 -9.52 -5.68 18.43
CA ARG A 114 -8.36 -5.75 19.34
C ARG A 114 -7.65 -4.41 19.42
N LEU A 115 -7.61 -3.66 18.33
CA LEU A 115 -7.19 -2.27 18.32
C LEU A 115 -8.16 -1.40 19.14
N ALA A 116 -9.47 -1.53 18.94
CA ALA A 116 -10.50 -0.83 19.71
C ALA A 116 -10.62 -1.28 21.18
N ALA A 117 -10.15 -2.48 21.53
CA ALA A 117 -10.08 -2.98 22.91
C ALA A 117 -8.75 -2.64 23.58
N ALA A 118 -7.70 -2.38 22.80
CA ALA A 118 -6.47 -1.75 23.26
C ALA A 118 -6.68 -0.24 23.53
N ASP A 119 -7.76 0.34 22.97
CA ASP A 119 -8.27 1.72 23.13
C ASP A 119 -8.78 2.08 24.54
N VAL A 120 -8.37 1.33 25.56
CA VAL A 120 -8.48 1.74 26.97
C VAL A 120 -7.11 2.14 27.55
N ASP A 121 -6.02 2.10 26.78
CA ASP A 121 -4.75 2.78 27.10
C ASP A 121 -3.79 3.00 25.88
N THR A 122 -4.22 2.80 24.62
CA THR A 122 -3.32 2.83 23.44
C THR A 122 -2.90 4.18 22.90
N ASP A 123 -3.55 5.28 23.26
CA ASP A 123 -3.06 6.60 22.83
C ASP A 123 -1.58 6.77 23.18
N GLY A 124 -1.12 6.24 24.33
CA GLY A 124 0.28 6.41 24.75
C GLY A 124 1.28 5.39 24.19
N GLU A 125 0.90 4.15 23.91
CA GLU A 125 1.87 3.07 23.60
C GLU A 125 2.08 2.88 22.09
N LEU A 126 1.04 3.11 21.27
CA LEU A 126 1.18 3.09 19.81
C LEU A 126 1.73 4.43 19.29
N GLU A 127 1.31 5.57 19.85
CA GLU A 127 2.03 6.85 19.62
C GLU A 127 3.49 6.69 20.02
N ALA A 128 3.80 6.08 21.17
CA ALA A 128 5.19 5.85 21.57
C ALA A 128 5.94 4.87 20.65
N ALA A 129 5.29 3.86 20.08
CA ALA A 129 5.93 2.93 19.14
C ALA A 129 6.16 3.55 17.75
N VAL A 130 5.23 4.39 17.29
CA VAL A 130 5.38 5.19 16.06
C VAL A 130 6.44 6.28 16.29
N GLU A 131 6.39 7.00 17.41
CA GLU A 131 7.40 7.97 17.84
C GLU A 131 8.78 7.30 18.01
N GLU A 132 8.87 6.12 18.62
CA GLU A 132 10.11 5.33 18.74
C GLU A 132 10.60 4.84 17.38
N ALA A 133 9.72 4.46 16.44
CA ALA A 133 10.11 4.07 15.09
C ALA A 133 10.60 5.28 14.27
N LEU A 134 9.93 6.43 14.42
CA LEU A 134 10.36 7.70 13.86
C LEU A 134 11.72 8.10 14.45
N GLU A 135 11.92 8.02 15.77
CA GLU A 135 13.17 8.29 16.49
C GLU A 135 14.29 7.29 16.14
N ALA A 136 13.97 6.00 15.96
CA ALA A 136 14.91 4.96 15.56
C ALA A 136 15.32 5.08 14.08
N GLY A 137 14.47 5.72 13.26
CA GLY A 137 14.75 6.13 11.89
C GLY A 137 15.58 7.42 11.78
N VAL A 138 15.71 8.21 12.86
CA VAL A 138 16.55 9.41 12.89
C VAL A 138 18.00 9.00 12.71
N GLU A 139 18.52 9.18 11.49
CA GLU A 139 19.96 9.12 11.25
C GLU A 139 20.65 10.05 12.26
N PRO A 140 21.71 9.58 12.95
CA PRO A 140 22.37 10.35 14.00
C PRO A 140 22.69 11.74 13.47
N THR A 141 22.31 12.79 14.20
CA THR A 141 22.39 14.19 13.73
C THR A 141 23.70 14.45 12.99
N MET A 142 23.62 14.39 11.66
CA MET A 142 24.78 14.50 10.81
C MET A 142 25.16 15.98 10.80
N ASP A 143 26.43 16.26 11.05
CA ASP A 143 26.89 17.63 10.83
C ASP A 143 26.83 17.98 9.34
N LEU A 144 26.91 19.27 9.05
CA LEU A 144 26.81 19.83 7.71
C LEU A 144 27.85 19.24 6.73
N GLU A 145 29.06 18.88 7.20
CA GLU A 145 30.08 18.25 6.34
C GLU A 145 29.72 16.80 5.99
N HIS A 146 29.16 16.05 6.95
CA HIS A 146 28.67 14.69 6.73
C HIS A 146 27.49 14.69 5.75
N TRP A 147 26.51 15.57 5.92
CA TRP A 147 25.40 15.71 4.96
C TRP A 147 25.89 16.04 3.56
N ARG A 148 26.81 17.01 3.45
CA ARG A 148 27.42 17.36 2.17
C ARG A 148 28.10 16.16 1.51
N ALA A 149 28.89 15.40 2.28
CA ALA A 149 29.59 14.23 1.76
C ALA A 149 28.62 13.12 1.32
N HIS A 150 27.58 12.86 2.13
CA HIS A 150 26.55 11.86 1.85
C HIS A 150 25.79 12.19 0.57
N LEU A 151 25.19 13.38 0.47
CA LEU A 151 24.44 13.77 -0.72
C LEU A 151 25.32 13.81 -1.97
N THR A 152 26.55 14.33 -1.87
CA THR A 152 27.50 14.28 -2.99
C THR A 152 27.81 12.83 -3.41
N GLY A 153 27.85 11.90 -2.46
CA GLY A 153 28.06 10.47 -2.72
C GLY A 153 26.86 9.77 -3.34
N LEU A 154 25.63 10.24 -3.08
CA LEU A 154 24.40 9.73 -3.69
C LEU A 154 24.17 10.25 -5.11
N ALA A 155 24.66 11.44 -5.44
CA ALA A 155 24.44 12.10 -6.74
C ALA A 155 24.67 11.21 -7.98
N PRO A 156 25.71 10.34 -8.05
CA PRO A 156 25.92 9.46 -9.21
C PRO A 156 24.84 8.39 -9.44
N GLN A 157 23.94 8.18 -8.47
CA GLN A 157 22.80 7.26 -8.61
C GLN A 157 21.67 7.85 -9.46
N LEU A 158 21.59 9.17 -9.58
CA LEU A 158 20.70 9.84 -10.52
C LEU A 158 21.28 9.70 -11.93
N ARG A 159 20.99 8.58 -12.59
CA ARG A 159 21.56 8.19 -13.88
C ARG A 159 20.71 8.61 -15.07
N ALA A 160 19.44 8.92 -14.83
CA ALA A 160 18.49 9.31 -15.86
C ALA A 160 18.73 10.74 -16.39
N PHE A 161 19.49 11.53 -15.63
CA PHE A 161 19.81 12.92 -15.95
C PHE A 161 21.29 13.20 -15.71
N ASP A 162 21.86 14.04 -16.57
CA ASP A 162 23.10 14.73 -16.25
C ASP A 162 22.82 15.88 -15.27
N LEU A 163 23.85 16.32 -14.53
CA LEU A 163 23.69 17.38 -13.52
C LEU A 163 23.29 18.75 -14.09
N ASP A 164 23.38 18.95 -15.41
CA ASP A 164 22.93 20.18 -16.08
C ASP A 164 21.40 20.35 -16.07
N VAL A 165 20.65 19.28 -15.76
CA VAL A 165 19.20 19.30 -15.55
C VAL A 165 18.79 20.35 -14.51
N PHE A 166 19.63 20.59 -13.51
CA PHE A 166 19.41 21.54 -12.42
C PHE A 166 19.73 23.00 -12.80
N SER A 167 20.21 23.26 -14.03
CA SER A 167 20.61 24.60 -14.52
C SER A 167 21.62 25.35 -13.63
N ILE A 168 22.34 24.64 -12.76
CA ILE A 168 23.41 25.15 -11.89
C ILE A 168 24.65 24.26 -12.05
N ALA A 169 25.83 24.80 -11.81
CA ALA A 169 27.09 24.09 -12.02
C ALA A 169 27.76 23.69 -10.70
N GLY A 170 28.53 22.60 -10.74
CA GLY A 170 29.41 22.19 -9.66
C GLY A 170 28.69 21.54 -8.49
N GLN A 171 29.17 21.79 -7.28
CA GLN A 171 28.70 21.13 -6.06
C GLN A 171 27.19 21.32 -5.77
N PRO A 172 26.58 22.51 -5.96
CA PRO A 172 25.13 22.66 -5.75
C PRO A 172 24.28 21.70 -6.59
N ALA A 173 24.66 21.41 -7.84
CA ALA A 173 23.94 20.45 -8.68
C ALA A 173 24.08 19.02 -8.17
N ALA A 174 25.28 18.66 -7.69
CA ALA A 174 25.51 17.35 -7.07
C ALA A 174 24.73 17.20 -5.75
N LEU A 175 24.60 18.27 -4.95
CA LEU A 175 23.80 18.26 -3.74
C LEU A 175 22.31 18.09 -4.05
N ALA A 176 21.78 18.80 -5.04
CA ALA A 176 20.39 18.65 -5.47
C ALA A 176 20.09 17.24 -6.00
N ALA A 177 20.98 16.67 -6.83
CA ALA A 177 20.87 15.29 -7.31
C ALA A 177 20.91 14.27 -6.16
N GLY A 178 21.83 14.45 -5.22
CA GLY A 178 21.93 13.60 -4.03
C GLY A 178 20.71 13.69 -3.12
N ALA A 179 20.20 14.90 -2.91
CA ALA A 179 19.00 15.16 -2.12
C ALA A 179 17.78 14.47 -2.74
N LEU A 180 17.63 14.52 -4.07
CA LEU A 180 16.54 13.82 -4.76
C LEU A 180 16.59 12.30 -4.58
N ILE A 181 17.80 11.71 -4.64
CA ILE A 181 17.99 10.27 -4.37
C ILE A 181 17.73 9.93 -2.90
N HIS A 182 18.11 10.81 -1.97
CA HIS A 182 17.83 10.62 -0.54
C HIS A 182 16.33 10.70 -0.25
N ALA A 183 15.64 11.70 -0.83
CA ALA A 183 14.22 11.93 -0.68
C ALA A 183 13.37 10.72 -1.09
N VAL A 184 13.80 9.94 -2.08
CA VAL A 184 13.14 8.67 -2.43
C VAL A 184 13.02 7.75 -1.22
N ARG A 185 14.08 7.61 -0.42
CA ARG A 185 14.06 6.76 0.78
C ARG A 185 13.09 7.33 1.82
N VAL A 186 13.22 8.62 2.12
CA VAL A 186 12.40 9.31 3.13
C VAL A 186 10.92 9.17 2.80
N VAL A 187 10.51 9.62 1.60
CA VAL A 187 9.12 9.53 1.14
C VAL A 187 8.62 8.08 1.09
N THR A 188 9.46 7.11 0.74
CA THR A 188 9.07 5.69 0.76
C THR A 188 8.76 5.22 2.19
N ASP A 189 9.64 5.53 3.14
CA ASP A 189 9.48 5.15 4.54
C ASP A 189 8.26 5.87 5.15
N GLU A 190 8.07 7.15 4.84
CA GLU A 190 6.92 7.95 5.29
C GLU A 190 5.58 7.45 4.74
N VAL A 191 5.51 7.05 3.46
CA VAL A 191 4.29 6.43 2.92
C VAL A 191 3.98 5.09 3.61
N PHE A 192 4.99 4.33 4.04
CA PHE A 192 4.73 3.13 4.87
C PHE A 192 4.17 3.48 6.25
N TYR A 193 4.67 4.54 6.89
CA TYR A 193 4.12 5.00 8.16
C TYR A 193 2.69 5.50 8.02
N ASP A 194 2.41 6.30 7.00
CA ASP A 194 1.06 6.79 6.71
C ASP A 194 0.11 5.62 6.39
N GLU A 195 0.54 4.65 5.58
CA GLU A 195 -0.26 3.46 5.28
C GLU A 195 -0.61 2.67 6.54
N LEU A 196 0.36 2.46 7.42
CA LEU A 196 0.14 1.76 8.68
C LEU A 196 -0.85 2.53 9.56
N ALA A 197 -0.68 3.85 9.68
CA ALA A 197 -1.60 4.70 10.45
C ALA A 197 -3.03 4.63 9.90
N LEU A 198 -3.21 4.72 8.58
CA LEU A 198 -4.53 4.62 7.95
C LEU A 198 -5.14 3.22 8.09
N ALA A 199 -4.34 2.16 7.94
CA ALA A 199 -4.80 0.78 8.03
C ALA A 199 -5.24 0.42 9.44
N VAL A 200 -4.47 0.86 10.44
CA VAL A 200 -4.80 0.70 11.85
C VAL A 200 -6.11 1.43 12.17
N ASN A 201 -6.22 2.69 11.79
CA ASN A 201 -7.42 3.47 12.13
C ASN A 201 -8.65 3.17 11.24
N ASN A 202 -8.51 2.30 10.22
CA ASN A 202 -9.51 2.07 9.18
C ASN A 202 -10.11 3.40 8.66
N ALA A 203 -9.21 4.33 8.33
CA ALA A 203 -9.52 5.73 8.12
C ALA A 203 -8.98 6.22 6.77
N SER A 204 -9.44 7.40 6.35
CA SER A 204 -8.86 8.15 5.24
C SER A 204 -7.97 9.28 5.75
N VAL A 205 -7.17 9.90 4.87
CA VAL A 205 -6.40 11.12 5.19
C VAL A 205 -7.29 12.24 5.73
N ALA A 206 -8.56 12.31 5.32
CA ALA A 206 -9.49 13.32 5.85
C ALA A 206 -9.86 13.13 7.33
N ASP A 207 -9.66 11.91 7.87
CA ASP A 207 -10.09 11.52 9.21
C ASP A 207 -8.92 11.42 10.22
N VAL A 208 -7.67 11.52 9.76
CA VAL A 208 -6.46 11.35 10.58
C VAL A 208 -5.60 12.61 10.50
N GLU A 209 -5.18 13.13 11.65
CA GLU A 209 -4.24 14.25 11.74
C GLU A 209 -2.80 13.75 11.90
N GLY A 210 -1.82 14.53 11.42
CA GLY A 210 -0.39 14.27 11.66
C GLY A 210 0.18 13.14 10.80
N LEU A 211 -0.36 12.97 9.59
CA LEU A 211 0.28 12.14 8.58
C LEU A 211 1.52 12.85 8.05
N LEU A 212 2.39 12.14 7.35
CA LEU A 212 3.68 12.67 6.92
C LEU A 212 3.58 13.18 5.48
N VAL A 213 3.35 12.26 4.53
CA VAL A 213 3.42 12.54 3.09
C VAL A 213 2.04 12.61 2.46
N LEU A 214 1.11 11.77 2.89
CA LEU A 214 -0.20 11.71 2.26
C LEU A 214 -1.06 12.96 2.54
N GLU A 215 -0.78 13.70 3.61
CA GLU A 215 -1.40 15.01 3.87
C GLU A 215 -0.90 16.12 2.93
N GLU A 216 0.24 15.93 2.26
CA GLU A 216 0.74 16.84 1.23
C GLU A 216 0.08 16.63 -0.14
N LEU A 217 -0.80 15.64 -0.29
CA LEU A 217 -1.56 15.43 -1.52
C LEU A 217 -2.75 16.40 -1.61
N PRO A 218 -3.33 16.63 -2.80
CA PRO A 218 -4.46 17.53 -2.95
C PRO A 218 -5.64 17.15 -2.06
N THR A 219 -6.23 18.11 -1.36
CA THR A 219 -7.34 17.87 -0.43
C THR A 219 -8.66 17.55 -1.12
N CYS A 220 -8.79 17.79 -2.43
CA CYS A 220 -10.04 17.55 -3.14
C CYS A 220 -10.50 16.07 -3.13
N TYR A 221 -9.59 15.12 -2.91
CA TYR A 221 -9.86 13.69 -2.76
C TYR A 221 -9.30 13.06 -1.48
N ASP A 222 -8.96 13.84 -0.45
CA ASP A 222 -8.39 13.33 0.82
C ASP A 222 -9.19 12.19 1.47
N HIS A 223 -10.51 12.26 1.43
CA HIS A 223 -11.45 11.24 1.86
C HIS A 223 -11.35 9.89 1.11
N ARG A 224 -10.62 9.82 0.00
CA ARG A 224 -10.35 8.59 -0.77
C ARG A 224 -8.94 8.04 -0.53
N TYR A 225 -8.10 8.77 0.19
CA TYR A 225 -6.74 8.33 0.48
C TYR A 225 -6.78 7.43 1.72
N ASP A 226 -7.17 6.17 1.50
CA ASP A 226 -7.15 5.12 2.50
C ASP A 226 -5.83 4.31 2.44
N ALA A 227 -5.71 3.29 3.30
CA ALA A 227 -4.54 2.40 3.28
C ALA A 227 -4.32 1.72 1.92
N PHE A 228 -5.39 1.42 1.18
CA PHE A 228 -5.28 0.81 -0.13
C PHE A 228 -4.72 1.78 -1.16
N PHE A 229 -5.18 3.03 -1.14
CA PHE A 229 -4.60 4.13 -1.89
C PHE A 229 -3.11 4.30 -1.57
N ALA A 230 -2.73 4.30 -0.29
CA ALA A 230 -1.33 4.43 0.13
C ALA A 230 -0.45 3.31 -0.47
N ARG A 231 -0.91 2.06 -0.44
CA ARG A 231 -0.22 0.92 -1.09
C ARG A 231 -0.10 1.09 -2.60
N ALA A 232 -1.17 1.54 -3.26
CA ALA A 232 -1.15 1.83 -4.69
C ALA A 232 -0.18 2.96 -5.04
N PHE A 233 -0.16 4.01 -4.21
CA PHE A 233 0.72 5.16 -4.32
C PHE A 233 2.19 4.78 -4.14
N LEU A 234 2.50 3.92 -3.17
CA LEU A 234 3.83 3.36 -2.97
C LEU A 234 4.36 2.64 -4.21
N LEU A 235 3.51 1.90 -4.94
CA LEU A 235 3.91 1.24 -6.18
C LEU A 235 4.18 2.25 -7.30
N ALA A 236 3.37 3.31 -7.39
CA ALA A 236 3.59 4.39 -8.34
C ALA A 236 4.89 5.15 -8.03
N SER A 237 5.15 5.46 -6.76
CA SER A 237 6.36 6.15 -6.32
C SER A 237 7.62 5.31 -6.57
N ALA A 238 7.56 4.00 -6.29
CA ALA A 238 8.64 3.06 -6.58
C ALA A 238 8.96 3.01 -8.09
N ALA A 239 7.94 3.06 -8.96
CA ALA A 239 8.14 3.08 -10.41
C ALA A 239 8.89 4.34 -10.87
N VAL A 240 8.63 5.51 -10.26
CA VAL A 240 9.35 6.76 -10.53
C VAL A 240 10.79 6.68 -10.00
N ALA A 241 10.95 6.20 -8.76
CA ALA A 241 12.24 6.05 -8.11
C ALA A 241 13.21 5.17 -8.90
N VAL A 242 12.73 4.02 -9.41
CA VAL A 242 13.54 3.13 -10.26
C VAL A 242 14.06 3.88 -11.48
N ARG A 243 13.20 4.67 -12.14
CA ARG A 243 13.55 5.43 -13.35
C ARG A 243 14.63 6.47 -13.12
N PHE A 244 14.80 7.02 -11.91
CA PHE A 244 15.96 7.89 -11.63
C PHE A 244 17.31 7.18 -11.82
N THR A 245 17.36 5.88 -11.57
CA THR A 245 18.59 5.08 -11.61
C THR A 245 18.84 4.41 -12.97
N GLU A 246 17.91 4.56 -13.90
CA GLU A 246 18.03 4.05 -15.26
C GLU A 246 18.84 5.00 -16.15
N PRO A 247 19.44 4.53 -17.26
CA PRO A 247 20.20 5.39 -18.17
C PRO A 247 19.35 6.40 -18.97
N GLY A 248 18.03 6.30 -18.90
CA GLY A 248 17.12 7.15 -19.66
C GLY A 248 15.90 7.51 -18.82
N TRP A 249 15.40 8.72 -19.02
CA TRP A 249 14.24 9.21 -18.30
C TRP A 249 12.95 8.95 -19.07
N THR A 250 11.97 8.38 -18.37
CA THR A 250 10.56 8.38 -18.80
C THR A 250 9.78 9.21 -17.79
N PRO A 251 9.18 10.35 -18.20
CA PRO A 251 8.36 11.17 -17.31
C PRO A 251 7.25 10.40 -16.62
N PRO A 252 6.64 10.95 -15.54
CA PRO A 252 5.45 10.39 -14.94
C PRO A 252 4.40 10.03 -15.99
N ARG A 253 3.94 8.78 -15.92
CA ARG A 253 2.97 8.21 -16.86
C ARG A 253 1.55 8.38 -16.35
N SER A 254 1.36 8.58 -15.04
CA SER A 254 0.06 8.76 -14.40
C SER A 254 0.08 9.93 -13.43
N VAL A 255 -1.09 10.34 -12.93
CA VAL A 255 -1.19 11.43 -11.95
C VAL A 255 -0.51 11.04 -10.63
N ALA A 256 -0.68 9.80 -10.17
CA ALA A 256 0.00 9.30 -8.97
C ALA A 256 1.53 9.34 -9.09
N GLU A 257 2.07 9.00 -10.27
CA GLU A 257 3.51 9.12 -10.51
C GLU A 257 3.97 10.59 -10.51
N ALA A 258 3.12 11.52 -10.97
CA ALA A 258 3.44 12.94 -10.98
C ALA A 258 3.48 13.50 -9.55
N PHE A 259 2.52 13.14 -8.71
CA PHE A 259 2.55 13.48 -7.28
C PHE A 259 3.76 12.88 -6.57
N ALA A 260 4.09 11.62 -6.83
CA ALA A 260 5.29 11.01 -6.23
C ALA A 260 6.57 11.77 -6.59
N LEU A 261 6.72 12.17 -7.86
CA LEU A 261 7.85 13.00 -8.29
C LEU A 261 7.85 14.37 -7.60
N GLN A 262 6.68 14.99 -7.43
CA GLN A 262 6.55 16.27 -6.73
C GLN A 262 6.96 16.16 -5.26
N LEU A 263 6.55 15.10 -4.57
CA LEU A 263 6.89 14.85 -3.17
C LEU A 263 8.39 14.60 -3.00
N PHE A 264 9.03 13.84 -3.89
CA PHE A 264 10.49 13.70 -3.87
C PHE A 264 11.21 15.04 -4.04
N ILE A 265 10.67 15.95 -4.85
CA ILE A 265 11.21 17.31 -5.01
C ILE A 265 11.01 18.13 -3.74
N ASN A 266 9.82 18.11 -3.14
CA ASN A 266 9.52 18.82 -1.89
C ASN A 266 10.46 18.36 -0.77
N GLU A 267 10.56 17.05 -0.57
CA GLU A 267 11.38 16.46 0.49
C GLU A 267 12.87 16.75 0.27
N ALA A 268 13.34 16.70 -0.98
CA ALA A 268 14.71 17.08 -1.29
C ALA A 268 15.02 18.54 -0.94
N ARG A 269 14.04 19.46 -1.07
CA ARG A 269 14.19 20.87 -0.68
C ARG A 269 14.19 21.05 0.83
N VAL A 270 13.27 20.38 1.52
CA VAL A 270 13.20 20.37 3.00
C VAL A 270 14.53 19.91 3.57
N LEU A 271 15.07 18.79 3.08
CA LEU A 271 16.36 18.25 3.49
C LEU A 271 17.51 19.24 3.29
N LEU A 272 17.58 19.90 2.13
CA LEU A 272 18.67 20.83 1.82
C LEU A 272 18.64 22.09 2.69
N GLU A 273 17.45 22.61 2.99
CA GLU A 273 17.24 23.73 3.91
C GLU A 273 17.60 23.30 5.35
N ALA A 274 17.07 22.17 5.81
CA ALA A 274 17.29 21.66 7.17
C ALA A 274 18.77 21.33 7.44
N ALA A 275 19.51 20.85 6.43
CA ALA A 275 20.95 20.60 6.52
C ALA A 275 21.83 21.85 6.33
N GLU A 276 21.23 23.03 6.16
CA GLU A 276 21.90 24.31 5.87
C GLU A 276 22.82 24.24 4.62
N LEU A 277 22.45 23.43 3.64
CA LEU A 277 23.24 23.21 2.41
C LEU A 277 22.79 24.09 1.25
N MET A 278 21.52 24.49 1.23
CA MET A 278 20.93 25.39 0.24
C MET A 278 19.71 26.07 0.85
N THR A 279 19.52 27.36 0.58
CA THR A 279 18.34 28.06 1.08
C THR A 279 17.07 27.61 0.34
N TRP A 280 15.90 27.77 0.97
CA TRP A 280 14.61 27.46 0.36
C TRP A 280 14.41 28.20 -0.97
N GLU A 281 14.79 29.49 -1.03
CA GLU A 281 14.70 30.34 -2.23
C GLU A 281 15.69 29.89 -3.32
N ASP A 282 16.92 29.54 -2.96
CA ASP A 282 17.91 29.03 -3.93
C ASP A 282 17.48 27.67 -4.50
N SER A 283 16.93 26.79 -3.65
CA SER A 283 16.46 25.46 -4.04
C SER A 283 15.26 25.51 -4.98
N GLU A 284 14.40 26.52 -4.83
CA GLU A 284 13.21 26.70 -5.68
C GLU A 284 13.59 26.79 -7.16
N GLN A 285 14.57 27.63 -7.50
CA GLN A 285 15.00 27.81 -8.89
C GLN A 285 15.68 26.55 -9.45
N VAL A 286 16.44 25.86 -8.60
CA VAL A 286 17.14 24.61 -8.95
C VAL A 286 16.16 23.50 -9.28
N PHE A 287 15.16 23.29 -8.42
CA PHE A 287 14.15 22.26 -8.63
C PHE A 287 13.08 22.64 -9.65
N ALA A 288 12.78 23.92 -9.86
CA ALA A 288 11.96 24.36 -10.99
C ALA A 288 12.62 24.05 -12.34
N ALA A 289 13.95 24.21 -12.43
CA ALA A 289 14.71 23.83 -13.63
C ALA A 289 14.67 22.30 -13.87
N PHE A 290 14.79 21.51 -12.80
CA PHE A 290 14.65 20.06 -12.86
C PHE A 290 13.23 19.64 -13.27
N ALA A 291 12.21 20.16 -12.60
CA ALA A 291 10.80 19.86 -12.85
C ALA A 291 10.40 20.14 -14.30
N GLY A 292 10.84 21.27 -14.87
CA GLY A 292 10.59 21.62 -16.27
C GLY A 292 11.19 20.65 -17.31
N ARG A 293 12.05 19.71 -16.89
CA ARG A 293 12.59 18.62 -17.73
C ARG A 293 12.10 17.24 -17.31
N ALA A 294 11.74 17.07 -16.05
CA ALA A 294 11.34 15.79 -15.48
C ALA A 294 9.85 15.49 -15.73
N PHE A 295 8.99 16.50 -15.65
CA PHE A 295 7.56 16.36 -15.95
C PHE A 295 7.27 16.47 -17.45
N ALA A 296 6.28 15.70 -17.93
CA ALA A 296 5.77 15.83 -19.29
C ALA A 296 4.75 16.97 -19.40
N ASP A 297 3.95 17.16 -18.34
CA ASP A 297 2.95 18.20 -18.17
C ASP A 297 2.81 18.51 -16.66
N THR A 298 2.16 19.64 -16.36
CA THR A 298 1.91 20.12 -14.99
C THR A 298 0.42 20.19 -14.69
N GLU A 299 -0.42 19.45 -15.44
CA GLU A 299 -1.88 19.55 -15.27
C GLU A 299 -2.35 19.04 -13.91
N TYR A 300 -1.59 18.13 -13.28
CA TYR A 300 -1.87 17.62 -11.94
C TYR A 300 -1.85 18.73 -10.87
N GLU A 301 -1.12 19.83 -11.10
CA GLU A 301 -1.00 20.94 -10.14
C GLU A 301 -2.36 21.58 -9.85
N GLU A 302 -3.29 21.58 -10.81
CA GLU A 302 -4.61 22.18 -10.63
C GLU A 302 -5.43 21.49 -9.54
N LEU A 303 -5.13 20.22 -9.24
CA LEU A 303 -5.84 19.46 -8.21
C LEU A 303 -5.61 20.09 -6.82
N TYR A 304 -4.46 20.73 -6.60
CA TYR A 304 -4.18 21.52 -5.39
C TYR A 304 -5.00 22.81 -5.29
N GLU A 305 -5.52 23.32 -6.41
CA GLU A 305 -6.32 24.54 -6.46
C GLU A 305 -7.84 24.25 -6.35
N VAL A 306 -8.25 22.97 -6.37
CA VAL A 306 -9.65 22.56 -6.23
C VAL A 306 -10.10 22.70 -4.76
N ASP A 307 -10.55 23.89 -4.40
CA ASP A 307 -11.03 24.27 -3.06
C ASP A 307 -12.48 23.79 -2.76
N LEU A 308 -12.87 22.65 -3.33
CA LEU A 308 -14.18 22.03 -3.10
C LEU A 308 -13.95 20.55 -2.81
N PRO A 309 -14.40 20.03 -1.66
CA PRO A 309 -14.40 18.59 -1.45
C PRO A 309 -15.29 17.96 -2.52
N LEU A 310 -14.76 16.96 -3.23
CA LEU A 310 -15.49 16.27 -4.30
C LEU A 310 -16.39 15.15 -3.73
N THR A 311 -16.90 15.35 -2.51
CA THR A 311 -17.88 14.51 -1.79
C THR A 311 -19.11 15.28 -1.39
N ASP A 312 -20.21 14.54 -1.14
CA ASP A 312 -21.35 14.91 -0.29
C ASP A 312 -21.75 16.38 -0.33
N ALA A 313 -21.73 16.93 -1.54
CA ALA A 313 -21.95 18.32 -1.77
C ALA A 313 -23.42 18.62 -1.47
N GLU A 314 -23.66 19.65 -0.66
CA GLU A 314 -25.01 20.21 -0.50
C GLU A 314 -25.67 20.36 -1.89
N PRO A 315 -27.00 20.24 -2.01
CA PRO A 315 -27.68 20.29 -3.31
C PRO A 315 -27.31 21.50 -4.17
N GLU A 316 -26.92 22.62 -3.54
CA GLU A 316 -26.47 23.87 -4.16
C GLU A 316 -25.02 23.85 -4.70
N ARG A 317 -24.24 22.83 -4.34
CA ARG A 317 -22.85 22.58 -4.74
C ARG A 317 -22.71 21.33 -5.60
N ALA A 318 -23.63 20.37 -5.51
CA ALA A 318 -23.61 19.11 -6.27
C ALA A 318 -23.44 19.30 -7.80
N GLU A 319 -24.14 20.27 -8.40
CA GLU A 319 -24.00 20.55 -9.84
C GLU A 319 -22.60 21.08 -10.20
N ARG A 320 -22.00 21.88 -9.31
CA ARG A 320 -20.63 22.39 -9.51
C ARG A 320 -19.59 21.29 -9.36
N VAL A 321 -19.71 20.45 -8.33
CA VAL A 321 -18.84 19.29 -8.12
C VAL A 321 -18.92 18.33 -9.30
N ALA A 322 -20.13 17.93 -9.74
CA ALA A 322 -20.30 17.06 -10.90
C ALA A 322 -19.69 17.65 -12.19
N LYS A 323 -19.76 18.97 -12.36
CA LYS A 323 -19.14 19.66 -13.50
C LYS A 323 -17.61 19.61 -13.42
N VAL A 324 -17.03 19.86 -12.25
CA VAL A 324 -15.57 19.77 -12.03
C VAL A 324 -15.10 18.34 -12.27
N GLU A 325 -15.75 17.35 -11.66
CA GLU A 325 -15.51 15.92 -11.88
C GLU A 325 -15.54 15.54 -13.36
N THR A 326 -16.56 15.99 -14.10
CA THR A 326 -16.68 15.72 -15.54
C THR A 326 -15.51 16.33 -16.33
N ASP A 327 -15.04 17.52 -15.95
CA ASP A 327 -13.92 18.19 -16.60
C ASP A 327 -12.58 17.48 -16.31
N LEU A 328 -12.34 17.13 -15.04
CA LEU A 328 -11.17 16.36 -14.61
C LEU A 328 -11.12 15.01 -15.32
N HIS A 329 -12.24 14.29 -15.35
CA HIS A 329 -12.32 12.98 -16.00
C HIS A 329 -12.08 13.06 -17.51
N ALA A 330 -12.52 14.14 -18.17
CA ALA A 330 -12.26 14.35 -19.60
C ALA A 330 -10.77 14.56 -19.92
N ARG A 331 -9.98 14.97 -18.91
CA ARG A 331 -8.55 15.27 -19.03
C ARG A 331 -7.65 14.17 -18.46
N GLY A 332 -8.22 13.13 -17.83
CA GLY A 332 -7.44 12.08 -17.20
C GLY A 332 -6.96 12.42 -15.78
N LEU A 333 -7.65 13.34 -15.09
CA LEU A 333 -7.27 13.87 -13.78
C LEU A 333 -8.25 13.47 -12.66
N ALA A 334 -9.34 12.79 -13.00
CA ALA A 334 -10.26 12.26 -11.99
C ALA A 334 -9.60 11.15 -11.18
N PHE A 335 -10.01 10.99 -9.93
CA PHE A 335 -9.37 10.10 -8.97
C PHE A 335 -9.24 8.65 -9.46
N ASP A 336 -10.27 8.11 -10.10
CA ASP A 336 -10.29 6.75 -10.67
C ASP A 336 -9.29 6.54 -11.82
N GLN A 337 -8.68 7.61 -12.32
CA GLN A 337 -7.70 7.59 -13.40
C GLN A 337 -6.25 7.77 -12.89
N TRP A 338 -6.03 8.04 -11.61
CA TRP A 338 -4.72 8.46 -11.09
C TRP A 338 -3.61 7.44 -11.25
N PHE A 339 -3.95 6.15 -11.23
CA PHE A 339 -3.01 5.04 -11.40
C PHE A 339 -2.93 4.52 -12.84
N THR A 340 -3.71 5.11 -13.75
CA THR A 340 -3.75 4.70 -15.16
C THR A 340 -2.73 5.49 -15.99
N PRO A 341 -1.87 4.82 -16.79
CA PRO A 341 -0.97 5.50 -17.71
C PRO A 341 -1.72 6.33 -18.76
N ARG A 342 -1.37 7.62 -18.87
CA ARG A 342 -1.89 8.60 -19.82
C ARG A 342 -1.14 8.61 -21.16
N ASP A 343 -0.03 7.90 -21.25
CA ASP A 343 0.82 7.79 -22.44
C ASP A 343 0.31 6.75 -23.47
N GLY A 344 -0.81 6.08 -23.19
CA GLY A 344 -1.41 5.05 -24.05
C GLY A 344 -0.71 3.70 -23.98
N GLY A 345 0.28 3.52 -23.10
CA GLY A 345 0.97 2.25 -22.89
C GLY A 345 0.18 1.31 -21.96
N PRO A 346 -0.02 0.02 -22.32
CA PRO A 346 -0.88 -0.89 -21.57
C PRO A 346 -0.24 -1.45 -20.28
N GLY A 347 1.02 -1.13 -20.00
CA GLY A 347 1.74 -1.66 -18.84
C GLY A 347 1.31 -0.97 -17.56
N VAL A 348 0.56 -1.70 -16.72
CA VAL A 348 0.11 -1.31 -15.39
C VAL A 348 0.54 -2.41 -14.40
N HIS A 349 0.94 -2.03 -13.19
CA HIS A 349 1.29 -3.01 -12.17
C HIS A 349 0.07 -3.88 -11.80
N PRO A 350 0.17 -5.22 -11.66
CA PRO A 350 -0.99 -6.09 -11.43
C PRO A 350 -1.83 -5.74 -10.19
N TYR A 351 -1.21 -5.17 -9.16
CA TYR A 351 -1.90 -4.65 -7.97
C TYR A 351 -2.87 -3.49 -8.30
N LEU A 352 -2.53 -2.67 -9.30
CA LEU A 352 -3.32 -1.50 -9.70
C LEU A 352 -4.47 -1.86 -10.66
N GLY A 353 -4.54 -3.10 -11.15
CA GLY A 353 -5.59 -3.56 -12.07
C GLY A 353 -6.89 -4.01 -11.37
N ILE A 354 -6.97 -3.86 -10.05
CA ILE A 354 -8.08 -4.29 -9.19
C ILE A 354 -8.79 -3.07 -8.55
N ILE A 355 -8.27 -1.84 -8.76
CA ILE A 355 -8.76 -0.57 -8.19
C ILE A 355 -9.96 -0.04 -8.99
#